data_AF-A0A2V8GUC7-F1
#
_entry.id   AF-A0A2V8GUC7-F1
#
_cell.length_a   1.000
_cell.length_b   1.000
_cell.length_c   1.000
_cell.angle_alpha   90.00
_cell.angle_beta   90.00
_cell.angle_gamma   90.00
#
_symmetry.space_group_name_H-M   'P 1'
#
loop_
_entity.id
_entity.type
_entity.pdbx_description
1 polymer ?
#
loop_
_entity_poly.entity_id
_entity_poly.type
_entity_poly.pdbx_seq_one_letter_code
_entity_poly.pdbx_strand_id
1 'polypeptide(L)'
;MTRTYVFSRRRTWTRSTAATASISHDGRHAGRGGSGAVLGSKNIKAVAVRGTHRCEWAHPRELGELSRDLSARSFGPATAKYRELGTATNLLTLNRFGALPTRNFQRGTFEQAPALSPAELSAQYSRVRGSCVACTIGCEHIYDVDETGVRVEYESLFALGSLCGVGDSRAVLRASHRCDELGLDTISTGGTIAFAMECVERGLVDEPWLTFGSGDAVLTAIDLIARREGIGDLLAEGSRRAALAIGHDSLAFAPQVKGLEIPGYEPRALQTMALGFAVGTRGADHNRSGAYEVDFSDKVDRRHATLDSVGHAIETEDRSALMDSLILCKFLRGVFTDFYGEAADMLRLVTGWDVEATELRETARRIIAAKQQFNLLAGWTPEEDTLPERFLDTPLPGDPTAVLTSDNLRALVAEYHRQRGWTTSD
;
A
#
# COMPACT_ATOMS: atom_id res chain seq x y z
N MET A 1 -38.78 -20.46 6.97
CA MET A 1 -38.39 -20.11 8.35
C MET A 1 -37.47 -18.90 8.30
N THR A 2 -38.03 -17.71 8.46
CA THR A 2 -37.28 -16.44 8.44
C THR A 2 -36.83 -16.16 9.86
N ARG A 3 -35.53 -16.29 10.15
CA ARG A 3 -34.97 -15.94 11.47
C ARG A 3 -34.73 -14.44 11.53
N THR A 4 -35.61 -13.74 12.23
CA THR A 4 -35.41 -12.34 12.62
C THR A 4 -34.39 -12.30 13.76
N TYR A 5 -33.22 -11.71 13.52
CA TYR A 5 -32.25 -11.43 14.59
C TYR A 5 -32.62 -10.11 15.26
N VAL A 6 -32.97 -10.19 16.55
CA VAL A 6 -33.19 -9.04 17.42
C VAL A 6 -31.83 -8.53 17.88
N PHE A 7 -31.43 -7.34 17.43
CA PHE A 7 -30.23 -6.66 17.93
C PHE A 7 -30.55 -5.96 19.27
N SER A 8 -29.93 -6.44 20.35
CA SER A 8 -30.00 -5.78 21.67
C SER A 8 -29.20 -4.46 21.66
N ARG A 9 -29.73 -3.46 22.37
CA ARG A 9 -29.30 -2.07 22.36
C ARG A 9 -28.04 -1.81 23.21
N ARG A 10 -27.25 -0.82 22.75
CA ARG A 10 -26.27 0.02 23.47
C ARG A 10 -24.90 -0.61 23.81
N ARG A 11 -24.01 -0.65 22.81
CA ARG A 11 -22.61 -0.25 22.97
C ARG A 11 -22.41 1.04 22.16
N THR A 12 -21.69 2.01 22.71
CA THR A 12 -21.26 3.22 22.00
C THR A 12 -20.35 2.80 20.84
N TRP A 13 -20.87 2.91 19.61
CA TRP A 13 -20.26 2.42 18.36
C TRP A 13 -19.02 3.20 17.88
N THR A 14 -18.56 4.22 18.61
CA THR A 14 -17.47 5.08 18.14
C THR A 14 -16.07 4.45 18.25
N ARG A 15 -15.93 3.29 18.90
CA ARG A 15 -14.66 2.54 19.04
C ARG A 15 -14.75 1.06 18.66
N SER A 16 -15.79 0.59 17.98
CA SER A 16 -15.96 -0.86 17.75
C SER A 16 -15.15 -1.43 16.57
N THR A 17 -14.50 -0.61 15.74
CA THR A 17 -13.77 -1.03 14.53
C THR A 17 -12.31 -0.61 14.59
N ALA A 18 -11.40 -1.48 14.16
CA ALA A 18 -9.97 -1.14 14.04
C ALA A 18 -9.74 0.03 13.06
N ALA A 19 -8.79 0.90 13.36
CA ALA A 19 -8.41 2.03 12.50
C ALA A 19 -7.86 1.57 11.14
N THR A 20 -7.35 0.34 11.05
CA THR A 20 -6.85 -0.30 9.84
C THR A 20 -7.92 -1.03 9.04
N ALA A 21 -9.21 -0.88 9.39
CA ALA A 21 -10.30 -1.56 8.70
C ALA A 21 -10.47 -1.08 7.25
N SER A 22 -10.66 -2.05 6.36
CA SER A 22 -10.84 -1.90 4.92
C SER A 22 -12.28 -2.15 4.50
N ILE A 23 -12.60 -1.81 3.25
CA ILE A 23 -13.86 -2.21 2.60
C ILE A 23 -13.52 -3.27 1.55
N SER A 24 -14.16 -4.44 1.65
CA SER A 24 -13.96 -5.56 0.73
C SER A 24 -15.14 -5.72 -0.24
N HIS A 25 -14.83 -6.11 -1.47
CA HIS A 25 -15.78 -6.55 -2.49
C HIS A 25 -15.15 -7.70 -3.29
N ASP A 26 -15.67 -8.93 -3.13
CA ASP A 26 -15.19 -10.11 -3.86
C ASP A 26 -13.66 -10.32 -3.73
N GLY A 27 -13.15 -10.22 -2.49
CA GLY A 27 -11.72 -10.31 -2.17
C GLY A 27 -10.86 -9.14 -2.67
N ARG A 28 -11.47 -8.05 -3.15
CA ARG A 28 -10.79 -6.80 -3.54
C ARG A 28 -11.00 -5.75 -2.47
N HIS A 29 -9.95 -5.00 -2.14
CA HIS A 29 -9.97 -4.12 -0.98
C HIS A 29 -9.73 -2.65 -1.36
N ALA A 30 -10.62 -1.77 -0.90
CA ALA A 30 -10.25 -0.39 -0.59
C ALA A 30 -9.50 -0.40 0.77
N GLY A 31 -8.25 -0.87 0.70
CA GLY A 31 -7.51 -1.39 1.86
C GLY A 31 -7.20 -0.36 2.93
N ARG A 32 -6.47 0.69 2.57
CA ARG A 32 -5.72 1.49 3.54
C ARG A 32 -6.37 2.83 3.88
N GLY A 33 -6.15 3.30 5.11
CA GLY A 33 -6.62 4.60 5.61
C GLY A 33 -7.95 4.54 6.37
N GLY A 34 -8.39 3.35 6.81
CA GLY A 34 -9.51 3.22 7.73
C GLY A 34 -10.90 3.48 7.14
N SER A 35 -11.06 3.32 5.82
CA SER A 35 -12.36 3.52 5.16
C SER A 35 -13.45 2.60 5.71
N GLY A 36 -13.08 1.37 6.09
CA GLY A 36 -13.99 0.41 6.73
C GLY A 36 -14.44 0.88 8.12
N ALA A 37 -13.55 1.53 8.88
CA ALA A 37 -13.88 2.09 10.18
C ALA A 37 -14.86 3.27 10.05
N VAL A 38 -14.68 4.13 9.03
CA VAL A 38 -15.63 5.20 8.73
C VAL A 38 -17.01 4.64 8.40
N LEU A 39 -17.08 3.60 7.56
CA LEU A 39 -18.33 2.94 7.21
C LEU A 39 -19.01 2.30 8.44
N GLY A 40 -18.22 1.59 9.26
CA GLY A 40 -18.66 0.98 10.51
C GLY A 40 -19.17 2.00 11.54
N SER A 41 -18.52 3.16 11.65
CA SER A 41 -18.94 4.25 12.55
C SER A 41 -20.34 4.80 12.20
N LYS A 42 -20.74 4.64 10.94
CA LYS A 42 -22.07 5.02 10.42
C LYS A 42 -23.08 3.87 10.50
N ASN A 43 -22.73 2.74 11.13
CA ASN A 43 -23.53 1.52 11.20
C ASN A 43 -23.93 0.97 9.82
N ILE A 44 -23.08 1.15 8.81
CA ILE A 44 -23.30 0.62 7.47
C ILE A 44 -22.49 -0.68 7.35
N LYS A 45 -23.17 -1.83 7.21
CA LYS A 45 -22.49 -3.13 7.05
C LYS A 45 -22.03 -3.37 5.61
N ALA A 46 -22.82 -2.98 4.63
CA ALA A 46 -22.54 -3.18 3.22
C ALA A 46 -23.34 -2.20 2.35
N VAL A 47 -22.87 -1.99 1.12
CA VAL A 47 -23.59 -1.30 0.06
C VAL A 47 -23.75 -2.28 -1.10
N ALA A 48 -24.98 -2.56 -1.50
CA ALA A 48 -25.29 -3.45 -2.62
C ALA A 48 -25.79 -2.62 -3.80
N VAL A 49 -25.22 -2.84 -4.98
CA VAL A 49 -25.55 -2.10 -6.20
C VAL A 49 -25.86 -3.08 -7.33
N ARG A 50 -26.95 -2.85 -8.07
CA ARG A 50 -27.29 -3.55 -9.31
C ARG A 50 -27.73 -2.53 -10.34
N GLY A 51 -27.12 -2.55 -11.51
CA GLY A 51 -27.47 -1.68 -12.63
C GLY A 51 -27.61 -2.48 -13.93
N THR A 52 -28.59 -2.11 -14.75
CA THR A 52 -28.79 -2.66 -16.11
C THR A 52 -28.77 -1.57 -17.18
N HIS A 53 -28.58 -0.31 -16.78
CA HIS A 53 -28.46 0.82 -17.69
C HIS A 53 -27.13 0.73 -18.44
N ARG A 54 -27.17 0.96 -19.75
CA ARG A 54 -25.96 1.07 -20.58
C ARG A 54 -25.52 2.53 -20.62
N CYS A 55 -24.24 2.78 -20.40
CA CYS A 55 -23.68 4.11 -20.60
C CYS A 55 -23.62 4.43 -22.09
N GLU A 56 -23.95 5.66 -22.46
CA GLU A 56 -23.71 6.20 -23.79
C GLU A 56 -22.29 6.76 -23.86
N TRP A 57 -21.64 6.58 -25.01
CA TRP A 57 -20.28 7.08 -25.27
C TRP A 57 -20.32 8.03 -26.47
N ALA A 58 -19.55 9.10 -26.42
CA ALA A 58 -19.53 10.10 -27.50
C ALA A 58 -19.04 9.52 -28.83
N HIS A 59 -18.03 8.65 -28.80
CA HIS A 59 -17.36 8.08 -29.97
C HIS A 59 -17.19 6.55 -29.84
N PRO A 60 -18.28 5.77 -29.93
CA PRO A 60 -18.28 4.35 -29.55
C PRO A 60 -17.45 3.46 -30.47
N ARG A 61 -17.32 3.83 -31.76
CA ARG A 61 -16.53 3.05 -32.73
C ARG A 61 -15.05 3.19 -32.44
N GLU A 62 -14.56 4.43 -32.37
CA GLU A 62 -13.15 4.72 -32.09
C GLU A 62 -12.77 4.22 -30.69
N LEU A 63 -13.65 4.35 -29.70
CA LEU A 63 -13.42 3.80 -28.36
C LEU A 63 -13.23 2.27 -28.39
N GLY A 64 -14.03 1.56 -29.21
CA GLY A 64 -13.88 0.13 -29.42
C GLY A 64 -12.56 -0.26 -30.09
N GLU A 65 -12.04 0.57 -30.99
CA GLU A 65 -10.74 0.38 -31.63
C GLU A 65 -9.60 0.59 -30.63
N LEU A 66 -9.65 1.69 -29.85
CA LEU A 66 -8.69 1.98 -28.78
C LEU A 66 -8.67 0.88 -27.71
N SER A 67 -9.84 0.40 -27.31
CA SER A 67 -9.95 -0.69 -26.32
C SER A 67 -9.29 -1.98 -26.80
N ARG A 68 -9.45 -2.33 -28.09
CA ARG A 68 -8.81 -3.51 -28.69
C ARG A 68 -7.29 -3.33 -28.78
N ASP A 69 -6.82 -2.16 -29.17
CA ASP A 69 -5.39 -1.84 -29.20
C ASP A 69 -4.76 -1.96 -27.81
N LEU A 70 -5.33 -1.29 -26.81
CA LEU A 70 -4.84 -1.32 -25.44
C LEU A 70 -4.87 -2.75 -24.86
N SER A 71 -5.92 -3.51 -25.19
CA SER A 71 -6.02 -4.94 -24.84
C SER A 71 -4.87 -5.73 -25.45
N ALA A 72 -4.56 -5.55 -26.74
CA ALA A 72 -3.45 -6.23 -27.40
C ALA A 72 -2.10 -5.85 -26.78
N ARG A 73 -1.83 -4.55 -26.56
CA ARG A 73 -0.61 -4.06 -25.91
C ARG A 73 -0.48 -4.56 -24.47
N SER A 74 -1.58 -4.75 -23.75
CA SER A 74 -1.58 -5.27 -22.38
C SER A 74 -1.10 -6.72 -22.25
N PHE A 75 -0.93 -7.46 -23.36
CA PHE A 75 -0.26 -8.76 -23.38
C PHE A 75 1.25 -8.67 -23.58
N GLY A 76 1.80 -7.46 -23.72
CA GLY A 76 3.23 -7.21 -23.90
C GLY A 76 4.08 -7.48 -22.65
N PRO A 77 5.41 -7.22 -22.75
CA PRO A 77 6.38 -7.48 -21.69
C PRO A 77 6.13 -6.69 -20.40
N ALA A 78 5.62 -5.46 -20.50
CA ALA A 78 5.40 -4.57 -19.37
C ALA A 78 4.48 -5.15 -18.28
N THR A 79 3.59 -6.06 -18.67
CA THR A 79 2.58 -6.67 -17.80
C THR A 79 2.80 -8.18 -17.60
N ALA A 80 3.76 -8.80 -18.32
CA ALA A 80 4.00 -10.23 -18.30
C ALA A 80 4.19 -10.78 -16.88
N LYS A 81 5.00 -10.09 -16.06
CA LYS A 81 5.25 -10.48 -14.66
C LYS A 81 3.96 -10.64 -13.85
N TYR A 82 2.98 -9.74 -14.04
CA TYR A 82 1.72 -9.78 -13.31
C TYR A 82 0.87 -10.99 -13.74
N ARG A 83 0.89 -11.34 -15.03
CA ARG A 83 0.11 -12.47 -15.56
C ARG A 83 0.66 -13.83 -15.17
N GLU A 84 1.98 -13.93 -15.06
CA GLU A 84 2.68 -15.21 -14.88
C GLU A 84 2.90 -15.54 -13.39
N LEU A 85 3.39 -14.56 -12.63
CA LEU A 85 3.84 -14.74 -11.25
C LEU A 85 3.14 -13.81 -10.24
N GLY A 86 2.36 -12.84 -10.73
CA GLY A 86 1.67 -11.87 -9.89
C GLY A 86 2.61 -10.82 -9.31
N THR A 87 2.09 -9.99 -8.41
CA THR A 87 2.93 -9.00 -7.71
C THR A 87 3.94 -9.67 -6.77
N ALA A 88 3.62 -10.86 -6.24
CA ALA A 88 4.45 -11.63 -5.31
C ALA A 88 5.89 -11.90 -5.80
N THR A 89 6.15 -11.83 -7.11
CA THR A 89 7.51 -11.85 -7.67
C THR A 89 8.42 -10.76 -7.08
N ASN A 90 7.85 -9.60 -6.69
CA ASN A 90 8.58 -8.49 -6.09
C ASN A 90 9.27 -8.89 -4.78
N LEU A 91 8.78 -9.91 -4.06
CA LEU A 91 9.37 -10.37 -2.80
C LEU A 91 10.84 -10.74 -2.98
N LEU A 92 11.15 -11.58 -3.96
CA LEU A 92 12.54 -12.01 -4.20
C LEU A 92 13.38 -10.91 -4.85
N THR A 93 12.79 -10.08 -5.70
CA THR A 93 13.48 -8.92 -6.29
C THR A 93 13.95 -7.96 -5.21
N LEU A 94 13.06 -7.58 -4.30
CA LEU A 94 13.37 -6.68 -3.19
C LEU A 94 14.36 -7.32 -2.20
N ASN A 95 14.23 -8.63 -1.95
CA ASN A 95 15.19 -9.34 -1.10
C ASN A 95 16.61 -9.30 -1.69
N ARG A 96 16.76 -9.52 -3.01
CA ARG A 96 18.05 -9.44 -3.71
C ARG A 96 18.65 -8.04 -3.70
N PHE A 97 17.81 -7.01 -3.71
CA PHE A 97 18.24 -5.62 -3.63
C PHE A 97 18.53 -5.14 -2.21
N GLY A 98 18.36 -5.97 -1.18
CA GLY A 98 18.48 -5.52 0.20
C GLY A 98 17.40 -4.50 0.57
N ALA A 99 16.23 -4.59 -0.08
CA ALA A 99 15.13 -3.64 0.06
C ALA A 99 13.82 -4.30 0.53
N LEU A 100 13.86 -5.56 1.00
CA LEU A 100 12.72 -6.26 1.59
C LEU A 100 12.70 -6.06 3.11
N PRO A 101 11.80 -5.23 3.66
CA PRO A 101 11.85 -4.97 5.09
C PRO A 101 11.48 -6.22 5.89
N THR A 102 12.27 -6.44 6.95
CA THR A 102 12.28 -7.67 7.73
C THR A 102 12.37 -7.35 9.21
N ARG A 103 11.53 -8.02 10.02
CA ARG A 103 11.40 -7.80 11.48
C ARG A 103 11.26 -6.30 11.82
N ASN A 104 10.11 -5.72 11.51
CA ASN A 104 9.82 -4.30 11.73
C ASN A 104 10.86 -3.33 11.13
N PHE A 105 11.32 -3.57 9.90
CA PHE A 105 12.36 -2.76 9.24
C PHE A 105 13.72 -2.74 9.98
N GLN A 106 14.04 -3.76 10.78
CA GLN A 106 15.38 -3.91 11.35
C GLN A 106 16.42 -4.33 10.29
N ARG A 107 15.98 -4.99 9.20
CA ARG A 107 16.84 -5.48 8.12
C ARG A 107 16.15 -5.34 6.76
N GLY A 108 16.94 -5.29 5.69
CA GLY A 108 16.48 -5.22 4.29
C GLY A 108 16.44 -6.57 3.57
N THR A 109 16.74 -7.67 4.26
CA THR A 109 16.72 -9.02 3.70
C THR A 109 16.11 -10.02 4.67
N PHE A 110 15.46 -11.04 4.11
CA PHE A 110 14.87 -12.17 4.82
C PHE A 110 15.36 -13.48 4.20
N GLU A 111 16.02 -14.29 5.02
CA GLU A 111 16.59 -15.57 4.61
C GLU A 111 15.52 -16.54 4.07
N GLN A 112 14.34 -16.55 4.70
CA GLN A 112 13.24 -17.45 4.32
C GLN A 112 12.33 -16.87 3.21
N ALA A 113 12.67 -15.73 2.60
CA ALA A 113 11.91 -15.17 1.48
C ALA A 113 11.67 -16.16 0.31
N PRO A 114 12.61 -17.06 -0.06
CA PRO A 114 12.36 -18.09 -1.06
C PRO A 114 11.14 -18.98 -0.78
N ALA A 115 10.86 -19.27 0.50
CA ALA A 115 9.73 -20.11 0.91
C ALA A 115 8.36 -19.47 0.62
N LEU A 116 8.32 -18.14 0.49
CA LEU A 116 7.12 -17.36 0.18
C LEU A 116 7.03 -16.97 -1.31
N SER A 117 7.96 -17.46 -2.13
CA SER A 117 8.03 -17.08 -3.54
C SER A 117 6.90 -17.73 -4.37
N PRO A 118 6.45 -17.10 -5.47
CA PRO A 118 5.43 -17.69 -6.34
C PRO A 118 5.76 -19.10 -6.83
N ALA A 119 7.04 -19.40 -7.04
CA ALA A 119 7.52 -20.72 -7.46
C ALA A 119 7.26 -21.76 -6.37
N GLU A 120 7.65 -21.48 -5.13
CA GLU A 120 7.43 -22.37 -4.00
C GLU A 120 5.94 -22.52 -3.67
N LEU A 121 5.19 -21.42 -3.66
CA LEU A 121 3.75 -21.46 -3.43
C LEU A 121 3.04 -22.33 -4.48
N SER A 122 3.45 -22.26 -5.74
CA SER A 122 2.84 -23.08 -6.81
C SER A 122 3.27 -24.55 -6.77
N ALA A 123 4.38 -24.87 -6.08
CA ALA A 123 4.78 -26.25 -5.85
C ALA A 123 3.99 -26.89 -4.69
N GLN A 124 3.60 -26.08 -3.69
CA GLN A 124 2.87 -26.54 -2.51
C GLN A 124 1.35 -26.50 -2.66
N TYR A 125 0.81 -25.52 -3.38
CA TYR A 125 -0.62 -25.23 -3.45
C TYR A 125 -1.11 -25.20 -4.89
N SER A 126 -2.34 -25.67 -5.10
CA SER A 126 -3.00 -25.48 -6.39
C SER A 126 -3.30 -23.98 -6.60
N ARG A 127 -3.19 -23.51 -7.83
CA ARG A 127 -3.30 -22.08 -8.16
C ARG A 127 -4.25 -21.88 -9.34
N VAL A 128 -5.19 -20.96 -9.16
CA VAL A 128 -6.01 -20.42 -10.25
C VAL A 128 -5.71 -18.94 -10.47
N ARG A 129 -6.04 -18.43 -11.65
CA ARG A 129 -5.93 -17.00 -11.97
C ARG A 129 -7.29 -16.36 -12.10
N GLY A 130 -7.41 -15.14 -11.60
CA GLY A 130 -8.59 -14.28 -11.71
C GLY A 130 -8.26 -12.95 -12.38
N SER A 131 -9.31 -12.16 -12.66
CA SER A 131 -9.16 -10.81 -13.18
C SER A 131 -10.24 -9.89 -12.63
N CYS A 132 -9.91 -8.60 -12.54
CA CYS A 132 -10.92 -7.56 -12.38
C CYS A 132 -11.83 -7.50 -13.61
N VAL A 133 -13.00 -6.87 -13.45
CA VAL A 133 -13.95 -6.63 -14.56
C VAL A 133 -13.25 -5.97 -15.74
N ALA A 134 -13.47 -6.52 -16.94
CA ALA A 134 -12.90 -6.07 -18.22
C ALA A 134 -11.35 -6.05 -18.29
N CYS A 135 -10.64 -6.62 -17.30
CA CYS A 135 -9.19 -6.67 -17.30
C CYS A 135 -8.65 -7.85 -18.10
N THR A 136 -7.75 -7.57 -19.04
CA THR A 136 -7.06 -8.55 -19.89
C THR A 136 -5.79 -9.12 -19.26
N ILE A 137 -5.23 -8.46 -18.24
CA ILE A 137 -3.99 -8.88 -17.59
C ILE A 137 -4.21 -10.13 -16.74
N GLY A 138 -5.25 -10.12 -15.88
CA GLY A 138 -5.50 -11.22 -14.94
C GLY A 138 -4.37 -11.40 -13.93
N CYS A 139 -4.11 -10.36 -13.12
CA CYS A 139 -3.03 -10.35 -12.14
C CYS A 139 -3.36 -11.09 -10.84
N GLU A 140 -4.60 -11.56 -10.64
CA GLU A 140 -5.00 -12.22 -9.40
C GLU A 140 -4.49 -13.66 -9.42
N HIS A 141 -3.61 -14.01 -8.48
CA HIS A 141 -3.17 -15.38 -8.25
C HIS A 141 -3.81 -15.86 -6.95
N ILE A 142 -4.64 -16.89 -7.05
CA ILE A 142 -5.44 -17.41 -5.94
C ILE A 142 -4.96 -18.84 -5.67
N TYR A 143 -4.40 -19.05 -4.49
CA TYR A 143 -3.84 -20.34 -4.06
C TYR A 143 -4.84 -21.05 -3.15
N ASP A 144 -5.06 -22.34 -3.37
CA ASP A 144 -5.87 -23.17 -2.50
C ASP A 144 -5.04 -23.58 -1.28
N VAL A 145 -5.41 -23.03 -0.12
CA VAL A 145 -4.83 -23.38 1.17
C VAL A 145 -5.97 -23.89 2.05
N ASP A 146 -5.94 -25.18 2.37
CA ASP A 146 -6.97 -25.81 3.21
C ASP A 146 -8.39 -25.62 2.66
N GLU A 147 -8.57 -25.91 1.36
CA GLU A 147 -9.85 -25.79 0.63
C GLU A 147 -10.37 -24.34 0.55
N THR A 148 -9.49 -23.37 0.83
CA THR A 148 -9.81 -21.94 0.83
C THR A 148 -8.94 -21.22 -0.20
N GLY A 149 -9.59 -20.48 -1.11
CA GLY A 149 -8.89 -19.67 -2.11
C GLY A 149 -8.33 -18.39 -1.50
N VAL A 150 -7.00 -18.31 -1.36
CA VAL A 150 -6.29 -17.14 -0.84
C VAL A 150 -5.68 -16.34 -1.97
N ARG A 151 -6.11 -15.08 -2.12
CA ARG A 151 -5.52 -14.17 -3.09
C ARG A 151 -4.18 -13.65 -2.57
N VAL A 152 -3.16 -13.74 -3.40
CA VAL A 152 -1.79 -13.39 -3.00
C VAL A 152 -1.32 -12.13 -3.70
N GLU A 153 -0.96 -11.15 -2.87
CA GLU A 153 -0.29 -9.92 -3.29
C GLU A 153 1.05 -9.78 -2.56
N TYR A 154 2.02 -9.13 -3.19
CA TYR A 154 3.34 -8.86 -2.62
C TYR A 154 3.26 -8.26 -1.21
N GLU A 155 2.45 -7.22 -1.04
CA GLU A 155 2.35 -6.47 0.21
C GLU A 155 1.83 -7.32 1.36
N SER A 156 0.89 -8.24 1.12
CA SER A 156 0.40 -9.17 2.15
C SER A 156 1.48 -10.18 2.55
N LEU A 157 2.25 -10.71 1.59
CA LEU A 157 3.38 -11.62 1.88
C LEU A 157 4.49 -10.91 2.66
N PHE A 158 4.79 -9.66 2.30
CA PHE A 158 5.74 -8.83 3.03
C PHE A 158 5.26 -8.57 4.46
N ALA A 159 4.06 -8.00 4.62
CA ALA A 159 3.60 -7.46 5.89
C ALA A 159 3.32 -8.56 6.93
N LEU A 160 2.81 -9.71 6.50
CA LEU A 160 2.47 -10.85 7.37
C LEU A 160 3.57 -11.92 7.40
N GLY A 161 4.53 -11.85 6.47
CA GLY A 161 5.69 -12.74 6.38
C GLY A 161 6.96 -12.07 6.89
N SER A 162 7.78 -11.53 5.98
CA SER A 162 9.13 -11.02 6.31
C SER A 162 9.12 -9.94 7.39
N LEU A 163 8.14 -9.03 7.38
CA LEU A 163 8.02 -7.96 8.36
C LEU A 163 7.79 -8.50 9.78
N CYS A 164 7.05 -9.60 9.90
CA CYS A 164 6.83 -10.35 11.15
C CYS A 164 7.84 -11.49 11.36
N GLY A 165 8.83 -11.64 10.47
CA GLY A 165 9.85 -12.68 10.52
C GLY A 165 9.34 -14.10 10.24
N VAL A 166 8.16 -14.27 9.65
CA VAL A 166 7.50 -15.57 9.40
C VAL A 166 7.80 -16.06 7.99
N GLY A 167 8.42 -17.24 7.86
CA GLY A 167 8.71 -17.91 6.59
C GLY A 167 7.79 -19.08 6.24
N ASP A 168 6.89 -19.47 7.14
CA ASP A 168 5.88 -20.50 6.87
C ASP A 168 4.80 -19.95 5.93
N SER A 169 4.80 -20.43 4.69
CA SER A 169 3.85 -20.02 3.66
C SER A 169 2.40 -20.27 4.07
N ARG A 170 2.10 -21.38 4.76
CA ARG A 170 0.73 -21.71 5.17
C ARG A 170 0.23 -20.72 6.21
N ALA A 171 1.07 -20.39 7.19
CA ALA A 171 0.73 -19.40 8.22
C ALA A 171 0.51 -18.01 7.62
N VAL A 172 1.38 -17.56 6.70
CA VAL A 172 1.26 -16.25 6.03
C VAL A 172 -0.02 -16.18 5.18
N LEU A 173 -0.33 -17.23 4.41
CA LEU A 173 -1.54 -17.27 3.59
C LEU A 173 -2.82 -17.33 4.42
N ARG A 174 -2.83 -18.11 5.52
CA ARG A 174 -3.94 -18.10 6.50
C ARG A 174 -4.13 -16.72 7.13
N ALA A 175 -3.03 -16.04 7.51
CA ALA A 175 -3.10 -14.70 8.06
C ALA A 175 -3.65 -13.68 7.03
N SER A 176 -3.23 -13.79 5.77
CA SER A 176 -3.76 -12.94 4.68
C SER A 176 -5.26 -13.15 4.49
N HIS A 177 -5.69 -14.41 4.39
CA HIS A 177 -7.11 -14.74 4.28
C HIS A 177 -7.90 -14.23 5.49
N ARG A 178 -7.32 -14.35 6.69
CA ARG A 178 -7.98 -13.89 7.92
C ARG A 178 -8.19 -12.37 7.93
N CYS A 179 -7.23 -11.60 7.43
CA CYS A 179 -7.40 -10.16 7.22
C CYS A 179 -8.53 -9.86 6.21
N ASP A 180 -8.64 -10.64 5.12
CA ASP A 180 -9.72 -10.47 4.15
C ASP A 180 -11.10 -10.71 4.78
N GLU A 181 -11.28 -11.80 5.54
CA GLU A 181 -12.53 -12.12 6.23
C GLU A 181 -12.97 -11.04 7.23
N LEU A 182 -11.99 -10.49 7.96
CA LEU A 182 -12.22 -9.49 9.00
C LEU A 182 -12.30 -8.07 8.44
N GLY A 183 -11.96 -7.87 7.16
CA GLY A 183 -11.91 -6.56 6.53
C GLY A 183 -10.80 -5.69 7.11
N LEU A 184 -9.58 -6.20 7.18
CA LEU A 184 -8.40 -5.49 7.69
C LEU A 184 -7.38 -5.23 6.57
N ASP A 185 -6.73 -4.07 6.58
CA ASP A 185 -5.56 -3.79 5.74
C ASP A 185 -4.38 -4.67 6.18
N THR A 186 -3.88 -5.53 5.29
CA THR A 186 -2.76 -6.43 5.60
C THR A 186 -1.47 -5.67 5.90
N ILE A 187 -1.20 -4.55 5.21
CA ILE A 187 0.02 -3.74 5.42
C ILE A 187 0.00 -3.17 6.83
N SER A 188 -1.07 -2.45 7.16
CA SER A 188 -1.16 -1.74 8.45
C SER A 188 -1.31 -2.71 9.63
N THR A 189 -2.01 -3.83 9.43
CA THR A 189 -2.13 -4.89 10.44
C THR A 189 -0.79 -5.57 10.69
N GLY A 190 -0.09 -6.00 9.64
CA GLY A 190 1.25 -6.59 9.76
C GLY A 190 2.28 -5.62 10.33
N GLY A 191 2.27 -4.36 9.89
CA GLY A 191 3.16 -3.31 10.42
C GLY A 191 2.92 -3.02 11.90
N THR A 192 1.66 -2.99 12.34
CA THR A 192 1.33 -2.80 13.76
C THR A 192 1.72 -4.01 14.61
N ILE A 193 1.52 -5.23 14.11
CA ILE A 193 1.94 -6.48 14.77
C ILE A 193 3.47 -6.53 14.88
N ALA A 194 4.20 -6.26 13.80
CA ALA A 194 5.66 -6.26 13.80
C ALA A 194 6.24 -5.20 14.76
N PHE A 195 5.66 -4.01 14.80
CA PHE A 195 6.01 -2.99 15.79
C PHE A 195 5.81 -3.49 17.23
N ALA A 196 4.69 -4.15 17.50
CA ALA A 196 4.41 -4.72 18.82
C ALA A 196 5.37 -5.86 19.19
N MET A 197 5.71 -6.74 18.23
CA MET A 197 6.73 -7.79 18.42
C MET A 197 8.08 -7.19 18.83
N GLU A 198 8.49 -6.09 18.19
CA GLU A 198 9.71 -5.40 18.59
C GLU A 198 9.59 -4.72 19.96
N CYS A 199 8.42 -4.17 20.31
CA CYS A 199 8.18 -3.65 21.65
C CYS A 199 8.31 -4.75 22.73
N VAL A 200 7.87 -5.97 22.44
CA VAL A 200 8.06 -7.14 23.33
C VAL A 200 9.54 -7.50 23.44
N GLU A 201 10.28 -7.59 22.34
CA GLU A 201 11.74 -7.85 22.37
C GLU A 201 12.52 -6.80 23.17
N ARG A 202 12.05 -5.55 23.17
CA ARG A 202 12.61 -4.42 23.93
C ARG A 202 12.11 -4.33 25.37
N GLY A 203 11.18 -5.21 25.79
CA GLY A 203 10.59 -5.19 27.14
C GLY A 203 9.64 -4.01 27.41
N LEU A 204 9.09 -3.38 26.37
CA LEU A 204 8.15 -2.25 26.46
C LEU A 204 6.69 -2.71 26.55
N VAL A 205 6.40 -3.93 26.12
CA VAL A 205 5.08 -4.57 26.16
C VAL A 205 5.22 -5.97 26.77
N ASP A 206 4.38 -6.30 27.75
CA ASP A 206 4.37 -7.59 28.43
C ASP A 206 3.38 -8.55 27.77
N GLU A 207 3.72 -9.00 26.55
CA GLU A 207 2.96 -10.01 25.79
C GLU A 207 3.94 -11.06 25.21
N PRO A 208 4.53 -11.93 26.05
CA PRO A 208 5.68 -12.78 25.67
C PRO A 208 5.38 -13.79 24.55
N TRP A 209 4.11 -14.02 24.21
CA TRP A 209 3.71 -14.85 23.07
C TRP A 209 3.87 -14.13 21.72
N LEU A 210 3.86 -12.78 21.71
CA LEU A 210 3.90 -11.95 20.51
C LEU A 210 5.35 -11.76 20.03
N THR A 211 5.89 -12.80 19.40
CA THR A 211 7.31 -12.90 19.03
C THR A 211 7.51 -13.03 17.52
N PHE A 212 8.59 -12.45 16.99
CA PHE A 212 8.94 -12.59 15.58
C PHE A 212 9.13 -14.05 15.18
N GLY A 213 8.67 -14.41 13.99
CA GLY A 213 8.76 -15.78 13.45
C GLY A 213 7.64 -16.72 13.87
N SER A 214 6.76 -16.32 14.78
CA SER A 214 5.59 -17.09 15.16
C SER A 214 4.38 -16.75 14.29
N GLY A 215 4.03 -17.63 13.34
CA GLY A 215 2.81 -17.50 12.53
C GLY A 215 1.53 -17.53 13.38
N ASP A 216 1.50 -18.35 14.43
CA ASP A 216 0.38 -18.43 15.37
C ASP A 216 0.19 -17.12 16.15
N ALA A 217 1.29 -16.44 16.50
CA ALA A 217 1.22 -15.12 17.13
C ALA A 217 0.61 -14.09 16.18
N VAL A 218 0.98 -14.09 14.90
CA VAL A 218 0.38 -13.20 13.89
C VAL A 218 -1.13 -13.44 13.78
N LEU A 219 -1.56 -14.70 13.63
CA LEU A 219 -2.98 -15.06 13.54
C LEU A 219 -3.76 -14.66 14.80
N THR A 220 -3.21 -14.93 15.97
CA THR A 220 -3.83 -14.56 17.25
C THR A 220 -3.95 -13.04 17.39
N ALA A 221 -2.91 -12.29 17.04
CA ALA A 221 -2.92 -10.84 17.10
C ALA A 221 -3.95 -10.22 16.14
N ILE A 222 -4.10 -10.76 14.92
CA ILE A 222 -5.13 -10.33 13.96
C ILE A 222 -6.54 -10.45 14.58
N ASP A 223 -6.82 -11.59 15.21
CA ASP A 223 -8.12 -11.85 15.85
C ASP A 223 -8.37 -10.89 17.03
N LEU A 224 -7.36 -10.67 17.87
CA LEU A 224 -7.44 -9.73 19.00
C LEU A 224 -7.64 -8.28 18.53
N ILE A 225 -6.95 -7.86 17.47
CA ILE A 225 -7.11 -6.54 16.84
C ILE A 225 -8.54 -6.35 16.34
N ALA A 226 -9.07 -7.33 15.60
CA ALA A 226 -10.41 -7.22 15.04
C ALA A 226 -11.51 -7.17 16.11
N ARG A 227 -11.31 -7.87 17.23
CA ARG A 227 -12.25 -7.89 18.36
C ARG A 227 -12.00 -6.79 19.38
N ARG A 228 -10.86 -6.09 19.31
CA ARG A 228 -10.37 -5.14 20.30
C ARG A 228 -10.32 -5.76 21.71
N GLU A 229 -9.67 -6.91 21.81
CA GLU A 229 -9.53 -7.68 23.06
C GLU A 229 -8.08 -7.67 23.55
N GLY A 230 -7.86 -7.42 24.85
CA GLY A 230 -6.52 -7.35 25.44
C GLY A 230 -5.62 -6.32 24.74
N ILE A 231 -4.38 -6.71 24.43
CA ILE A 231 -3.46 -5.88 23.62
C ILE A 231 -4.05 -5.47 22.26
N GLY A 232 -4.99 -6.26 21.74
CA GLY A 232 -5.68 -5.98 20.48
C GLY A 232 -6.45 -4.66 20.46
N ASP A 233 -6.95 -4.16 21.60
CA ASP A 233 -7.61 -2.83 21.62
C ASP A 233 -6.62 -1.70 21.33
N LEU A 234 -5.40 -1.81 21.87
CA LEU A 234 -4.33 -0.85 21.62
C LEU A 234 -3.85 -0.94 20.17
N LEU A 235 -3.58 -2.16 19.69
CA LEU A 235 -3.08 -2.39 18.33
C LEU A 235 -4.12 -2.05 17.25
N ALA A 236 -5.42 -2.12 17.58
CA ALA A 236 -6.48 -1.69 16.68
C ALA A 236 -6.45 -0.18 16.39
N GLU A 237 -5.69 0.64 17.11
CA GLU A 237 -5.50 2.06 16.83
C GLU A 237 -4.41 2.34 15.76
N GLY A 238 -3.65 1.32 15.35
CA GLY A 238 -2.49 1.44 14.46
C GLY A 238 -1.19 1.79 15.19
N SER A 239 -0.05 1.60 14.51
CA SER A 239 1.29 1.69 15.10
C SER A 239 1.60 3.06 15.69
N ARG A 240 1.20 4.17 15.04
CA ARG A 240 1.45 5.53 15.57
C ARG A 240 0.81 5.74 16.94
N ARG A 241 -0.47 5.41 17.07
CA ARG A 241 -1.21 5.59 18.32
C ARG A 241 -0.80 4.59 19.38
N ALA A 242 -0.49 3.36 18.98
CA ALA A 242 0.09 2.37 19.88
C ALA A 242 1.44 2.85 20.44
N ALA A 243 2.34 3.36 19.60
CA ALA A 243 3.63 3.91 20.01
C ALA A 243 3.50 5.08 20.98
N LEU A 244 2.62 6.04 20.68
CA LEU A 244 2.37 7.17 21.58
C LEU A 244 1.84 6.74 22.95
N ALA A 245 1.01 5.69 23.00
CA ALA A 245 0.48 5.16 24.26
C ALA A 245 1.48 4.30 25.03
N ILE A 246 2.33 3.53 24.34
CA ILE A 246 3.43 2.77 24.94
C ILE A 246 4.49 3.72 25.51
N GLY A 247 4.77 4.84 24.83
CA GLY A 247 5.80 5.78 25.25
C GLY A 247 7.21 5.25 24.96
N HIS A 248 8.18 5.60 25.80
CA HIS A 248 9.59 5.18 25.69
C HIS A 248 10.23 5.48 24.33
N ASP A 249 9.89 6.63 23.75
CA ASP A 249 10.33 7.06 22.41
C ASP A 249 10.03 6.02 21.31
N SER A 250 9.05 5.15 21.53
CA SER A 250 8.75 4.07 20.58
C SER A 250 8.27 4.55 19.21
N LEU A 251 7.80 5.79 19.13
CA LEU A 251 7.47 6.44 17.85
C LEU A 251 8.69 6.55 16.92
N ALA A 252 9.90 6.70 17.47
CA ALA A 252 11.16 6.77 16.71
C ALA A 252 11.42 5.50 15.87
N PHE A 253 10.81 4.39 16.25
CA PHE A 253 10.95 3.11 15.54
C PHE A 253 9.63 2.46 15.10
N ALA A 254 8.51 3.14 15.20
CA ALA A 254 7.23 2.71 14.63
C ALA A 254 7.20 3.07 13.12
N PRO A 255 7.26 2.11 12.18
CA PRO A 255 7.38 2.40 10.76
C PRO A 255 6.08 2.93 10.15
N GLN A 256 5.85 4.24 10.29
CA GLN A 256 4.66 4.94 9.79
C GLN A 256 4.98 6.37 9.38
N VAL A 257 4.19 6.92 8.47
CA VAL A 257 4.18 8.36 8.14
C VAL A 257 2.75 8.86 8.15
N LYS A 258 2.49 9.97 8.86
CA LYS A 258 1.14 10.55 9.05
C LYS A 258 0.10 9.57 9.57
N GLY A 259 0.51 8.61 10.39
CA GLY A 259 -0.34 7.58 10.97
C GLY A 259 -0.60 6.36 10.09
N LEU A 260 0.03 6.27 8.91
CA LEU A 260 -0.12 5.15 7.99
C LEU A 260 1.19 4.34 7.92
N GLU A 261 1.10 3.02 8.16
CA GLU A 261 2.26 2.12 8.18
C GLU A 261 3.01 2.10 6.84
N ILE A 262 4.33 1.96 6.87
CA ILE A 262 5.16 1.94 5.66
C ILE A 262 4.98 0.59 4.93
N PRO A 263 4.70 0.57 3.61
CA PRO A 263 4.58 -0.65 2.81
C PRO A 263 5.93 -1.29 2.50
N GLY A 264 5.96 -2.37 1.71
CA GLY A 264 7.12 -3.25 1.48
C GLY A 264 8.26 -2.65 0.67
N TYR A 265 8.83 -1.52 1.09
CA TYR A 265 9.96 -0.89 0.43
C TYR A 265 10.84 -0.25 1.50
N GLU A 266 12.07 -0.74 1.68
CA GLU A 266 13.00 -0.23 2.69
C GLU A 266 13.49 1.19 2.32
N PRO A 267 13.09 2.25 3.05
CA PRO A 267 13.36 3.63 2.67
C PRO A 267 14.86 3.95 2.56
N ARG A 268 15.71 3.32 3.39
CA ARG A 268 17.17 3.53 3.33
C ARG A 268 17.79 3.04 2.02
N ALA A 269 17.20 1.99 1.44
CA ALA A 269 17.67 1.34 0.22
C ALA A 269 16.98 1.84 -1.07
N LEU A 270 15.87 2.58 -0.93
CA LEU A 270 15.02 3.13 -1.99
C LEU A 270 14.64 4.57 -1.63
N GLN A 271 15.59 5.48 -1.81
CA GLN A 271 15.49 6.84 -1.25
C GLN A 271 14.57 7.77 -2.03
N THR A 272 14.28 7.49 -3.32
CA THR A 272 13.23 8.22 -4.02
C THR A 272 11.85 7.82 -3.46
N MET A 273 11.66 6.53 -3.17
CA MET A 273 10.47 6.05 -2.46
C MET A 273 10.39 6.59 -1.02
N ALA A 274 11.53 6.77 -0.34
CA ALA A 274 11.57 7.42 0.98
C ALA A 274 10.98 8.83 0.94
N LEU A 275 11.36 9.65 -0.06
CA LEU A 275 10.72 10.94 -0.31
C LEU A 275 9.22 10.78 -0.56
N GLY A 276 8.81 9.83 -1.42
CA GLY A 276 7.41 9.55 -1.71
C GLY A 276 6.57 9.15 -0.48
N PHE A 277 7.17 8.46 0.49
CA PHE A 277 6.53 8.19 1.77
C PHE A 277 6.39 9.44 2.63
N ALA A 278 7.47 10.22 2.74
CA ALA A 278 7.51 11.43 3.55
C ALA A 278 6.44 12.43 3.12
N VAL A 279 6.35 12.77 1.82
CA VAL A 279 5.45 13.82 1.31
C VAL A 279 4.04 13.34 0.94
N GLY A 280 3.79 12.04 1.04
CA GLY A 280 2.51 11.45 0.62
C GLY A 280 1.30 12.06 1.33
N THR A 281 0.34 12.58 0.56
CA THR A 281 -0.87 13.25 1.07
C THR A 281 -1.78 12.38 1.95
N ARG A 282 -1.62 11.05 1.95
CA ARG A 282 -2.39 10.17 2.85
C ARG A 282 -1.50 9.39 3.82
N GLY A 283 -0.24 9.80 3.97
CA GLY A 283 0.81 9.03 4.64
C GLY A 283 1.55 8.08 3.68
N ALA A 284 2.34 7.16 4.25
CA ALA A 284 3.23 6.29 3.49
C ALA A 284 2.45 5.31 2.58
N ASP A 285 2.39 5.59 1.28
CA ASP A 285 1.74 4.72 0.30
C ASP A 285 2.47 4.69 -1.06
N HIS A 286 3.05 3.53 -1.36
CA HIS A 286 3.77 3.27 -2.61
C HIS A 286 2.88 3.39 -3.85
N ASN A 287 1.56 3.15 -3.72
CA ASN A 287 0.64 3.18 -4.85
C ASN A 287 0.11 4.58 -5.18
N ARG A 288 0.30 5.57 -4.30
CA ARG A 288 -0.03 6.99 -4.60
C ARG A 288 1.17 7.76 -5.13
N SER A 289 2.37 7.42 -4.67
CA SER A 289 3.61 8.03 -5.14
C SER A 289 4.17 7.32 -6.37
N GLY A 290 4.33 5.99 -6.35
CA GLY A 290 4.99 5.24 -7.43
C GLY A 290 6.50 5.46 -7.53
N ALA A 291 7.12 6.20 -6.61
CA ALA A 291 8.53 6.61 -6.70
C ALA A 291 9.54 5.45 -6.71
N TYR A 292 9.16 4.26 -6.23
CA TYR A 292 9.98 3.05 -6.38
C TYR A 292 10.28 2.71 -7.85
N GLU A 293 9.45 3.15 -8.81
CA GLU A 293 9.73 2.99 -10.23
C GLU A 293 10.99 3.75 -10.65
N VAL A 294 11.22 4.91 -10.04
CA VAL A 294 12.42 5.72 -10.27
C VAL A 294 13.63 5.02 -9.69
N ASP A 295 13.53 4.49 -8.47
CA ASP A 295 14.61 3.74 -7.81
C ASP A 295 15.04 2.47 -8.57
N PHE A 296 14.15 1.89 -9.40
CA PHE A 296 14.49 0.74 -10.26
C PHE A 296 14.89 1.13 -11.68
N SER A 297 14.94 2.42 -12.00
CA SER A 297 15.42 2.92 -13.27
C SER A 297 16.93 3.19 -13.25
N ASP A 298 17.48 3.49 -14.41
CA ASP A 298 18.87 3.95 -14.59
C ASP A 298 19.03 5.46 -14.34
N LYS A 299 17.93 6.18 -14.02
CA LYS A 299 17.94 7.64 -13.86
C LYS A 299 18.54 8.11 -12.53
N VAL A 300 18.55 7.27 -11.51
CA VAL A 300 18.97 7.63 -10.15
C VAL A 300 19.76 6.49 -9.51
N ASP A 301 20.57 6.82 -8.49
CA ASP A 301 21.04 5.82 -7.54
C ASP A 301 20.00 5.70 -6.41
N ARG A 302 19.35 4.53 -6.33
CA ARG A 302 18.34 4.23 -5.31
C ARG A 302 18.82 4.37 -3.87
N ARG A 303 20.13 4.32 -3.62
CA ARG A 303 20.74 4.46 -2.28
C ARG A 303 21.22 5.87 -1.98
N HIS A 304 21.16 6.78 -2.94
CA HIS A 304 21.69 8.14 -2.80
C HIS A 304 20.81 9.10 -3.60
N ALA A 305 19.59 9.33 -3.10
CA ALA A 305 18.68 10.24 -3.78
C ALA A 305 19.23 11.68 -3.74
N THR A 306 19.29 12.30 -4.92
CA THR A 306 19.71 13.69 -5.12
C THR A 306 18.48 14.56 -5.40
N LEU A 307 18.68 15.88 -5.43
CA LEU A 307 17.60 16.82 -5.79
C LEU A 307 16.99 16.53 -7.17
N ASP A 308 17.77 15.96 -8.10
CA ASP A 308 17.27 15.55 -9.43
C ASP A 308 16.24 14.42 -9.35
N SER A 309 16.29 13.60 -8.29
CA SER A 309 15.32 12.50 -8.07
C SER A 309 13.90 13.03 -7.81
N VAL A 310 13.78 14.26 -7.31
CA VAL A 310 12.50 14.87 -6.90
C VAL A 310 11.55 15.06 -8.08
N GLY A 311 12.07 15.53 -9.22
CA GLY A 311 11.24 15.76 -10.42
C GLY A 311 10.63 14.46 -10.94
N HIS A 312 11.39 13.36 -10.87
CA HIS A 312 10.90 12.04 -11.25
C HIS A 312 9.84 11.50 -10.27
N ALA A 313 10.00 11.73 -8.96
CA ALA A 313 8.99 11.36 -7.96
C ALA A 313 7.66 12.12 -8.15
N ILE A 314 7.74 13.41 -8.49
CA ILE A 314 6.58 14.24 -8.82
C ILE A 314 5.86 13.69 -10.06
N GLU A 315 6.61 13.31 -11.10
CA GLU A 315 6.05 12.74 -12.33
C GLU A 315 5.26 11.45 -12.07
N THR A 316 5.80 10.54 -11.24
CA THR A 316 5.10 9.28 -10.90
C THR A 316 3.86 9.52 -10.05
N GLU A 317 3.89 10.50 -9.15
CA GLU A 317 2.73 10.88 -8.33
C GLU A 317 1.62 11.54 -9.17
N ASP A 318 1.98 12.44 -10.07
CA ASP A 318 1.03 13.11 -10.97
C ASP A 318 0.36 12.10 -11.90
N ARG A 319 1.15 11.20 -12.49
CA ARG A 319 0.62 10.09 -13.29
C ARG A 319 -0.32 9.22 -12.47
N SER A 320 0.06 8.89 -11.23
CA SER A 320 -0.75 8.08 -10.33
C SER A 320 -2.08 8.74 -9.98
N ALA A 321 -2.09 10.05 -9.70
CA ALA A 321 -3.29 10.82 -9.39
C ALA A 321 -4.27 10.86 -10.57
N LEU A 322 -3.76 11.03 -11.79
CA LEU A 322 -4.59 11.01 -13.00
C LEU A 322 -5.14 9.62 -13.29
N MET A 323 -4.32 8.56 -13.20
CA MET A 323 -4.78 7.18 -13.36
C MET A 323 -5.90 6.83 -12.37
N ASP A 324 -5.77 7.24 -11.10
CA ASP A 324 -6.80 7.03 -10.10
C ASP A 324 -8.11 7.75 -10.44
N SER A 325 -8.03 8.96 -10.99
CA SER A 325 -9.19 9.76 -11.37
C SER A 325 -9.92 9.19 -12.59
N LEU A 326 -9.17 8.58 -13.51
CA LEU A 326 -9.70 7.84 -14.67
C LEU A 326 -10.14 6.41 -14.32
N ILE A 327 -9.89 5.96 -13.09
CA ILE A 327 -10.16 4.60 -12.61
C ILE A 327 -9.41 3.55 -13.45
N LEU A 328 -8.18 3.87 -13.85
CA LEU A 328 -7.29 2.96 -14.58
C LEU A 328 -6.39 2.19 -13.61
N CYS A 329 -6.27 0.88 -13.83
CA CYS A 329 -5.35 0.06 -13.05
C CYS A 329 -3.89 0.48 -13.32
N LYS A 330 -3.13 0.75 -12.26
CA LYS A 330 -1.71 1.13 -12.35
C LYS A 330 -0.78 0.05 -12.91
N PHE A 331 -1.23 -1.19 -13.07
CA PHE A 331 -0.46 -2.19 -13.81
C PHE A 331 -0.42 -1.93 -15.32
N LEU A 332 -1.30 -1.06 -15.84
CA LEU A 332 -1.27 -0.61 -17.23
C LEU A 332 -0.24 0.50 -17.49
N ARG A 333 0.37 1.10 -16.46
CA ARG A 333 1.23 2.28 -16.62
C ARG A 333 2.37 2.10 -17.63
N GLY A 334 2.95 0.89 -17.71
CA GLY A 334 4.02 0.55 -18.66
C GLY A 334 3.52 0.13 -20.05
N VAL A 335 2.21 0.11 -20.28
CA VAL A 335 1.58 -0.21 -21.57
C VAL A 335 1.41 1.06 -22.43
N PHE A 336 1.19 2.20 -21.77
CA PHE A 336 1.07 3.50 -22.43
C PHE A 336 2.44 3.98 -22.95
N THR A 337 2.45 4.56 -24.14
CA THR A 337 3.63 5.21 -24.73
C THR A 337 3.64 6.70 -24.42
N ASP A 338 2.50 7.38 -24.56
CA ASP A 338 2.27 8.73 -24.05
C ASP A 338 0.99 8.72 -23.21
N PHE A 339 1.16 8.44 -21.91
CA PHE A 339 0.01 8.30 -21.03
C PHE A 339 -0.93 9.51 -21.03
N TYR A 340 -0.40 10.73 -21.08
CA TYR A 340 -1.26 11.92 -21.01
C TYR A 340 -2.02 12.16 -22.32
N GLY A 341 -1.38 11.95 -23.47
CA GLY A 341 -2.06 11.99 -24.77
C GLY A 341 -3.12 10.89 -24.90
N GLU A 342 -2.77 9.65 -24.55
CA GLU A 342 -3.70 8.53 -24.59
C GLU A 342 -4.85 8.71 -23.58
N ALA A 343 -4.62 9.34 -22.43
CA ALA A 343 -5.65 9.68 -21.45
C ALA A 343 -6.62 10.76 -21.95
N ALA A 344 -6.11 11.78 -22.64
CA ALA A 344 -6.92 12.80 -23.31
C ALA A 344 -7.83 12.17 -24.36
N ASP A 345 -7.27 11.30 -25.21
CA ASP A 345 -8.06 10.54 -26.19
C ASP A 345 -9.13 9.67 -25.53
N MET A 346 -8.79 8.93 -24.45
CA MET A 346 -9.77 8.14 -23.72
C MET A 346 -10.94 8.98 -23.19
N LEU A 347 -10.66 10.14 -22.58
CA LEU A 347 -11.69 11.05 -22.06
C LEU A 347 -12.57 11.61 -23.18
N ARG A 348 -11.95 12.07 -24.27
CA ARG A 348 -12.66 12.59 -25.44
C ARG A 348 -13.59 11.55 -26.04
N LEU A 349 -13.12 10.31 -26.23
CA LEU A 349 -13.90 9.24 -26.82
C LEU A 349 -15.09 8.81 -25.94
N VAL A 350 -14.92 8.81 -24.62
CA VAL A 350 -15.98 8.43 -23.68
C VAL A 350 -17.00 9.57 -23.51
N THR A 351 -16.54 10.80 -23.30
CA THR A 351 -17.37 11.91 -22.82
C THR A 351 -17.68 12.98 -23.85
N GLY A 352 -16.93 13.05 -24.95
CA GLY A 352 -16.97 14.14 -25.93
C GLY A 352 -16.23 15.40 -25.46
N TRP A 353 -15.61 15.37 -24.28
CA TRP A 353 -14.82 16.49 -23.77
C TRP A 353 -13.48 16.55 -24.47
N ASP A 354 -13.27 17.61 -25.23
CA ASP A 354 -11.99 17.96 -25.84
C ASP A 354 -11.05 18.51 -24.76
N VAL A 355 -10.03 17.72 -24.40
CA VAL A 355 -9.04 18.05 -23.36
C VAL A 355 -7.67 17.68 -23.86
N GLU A 356 -6.69 18.53 -23.62
CA GLU A 356 -5.32 18.34 -24.05
C GLU A 356 -4.47 17.60 -22.99
N ALA A 357 -3.40 16.94 -23.45
CA ALA A 357 -2.46 16.26 -22.56
C ALA A 357 -1.80 17.22 -21.54
N THR A 358 -1.62 18.50 -21.89
CA THR A 358 -1.10 19.54 -20.99
C THR A 358 -2.10 19.88 -19.89
N GLU A 359 -3.39 20.01 -20.24
CA GLU A 359 -4.47 20.27 -19.28
C GLU A 359 -4.64 19.11 -18.28
N LEU A 360 -4.42 17.87 -18.73
CA LEU A 360 -4.43 16.71 -17.84
C LEU A 360 -3.24 16.68 -16.87
N ARG A 361 -2.05 17.13 -17.29
CA ARG A 361 -0.89 17.30 -16.39
C ARG A 361 -1.20 18.36 -15.33
N GLU A 362 -1.75 19.50 -15.72
CA GLU A 362 -2.17 20.54 -14.77
C GLU A 362 -3.27 20.05 -13.83
N THR A 363 -4.20 19.26 -14.33
CA THR A 363 -5.26 18.64 -13.52
C THR A 363 -4.70 17.68 -12.48
N ALA A 364 -3.71 16.85 -12.82
CA ALA A 364 -3.02 15.99 -11.86
C ALA A 364 -2.39 16.80 -10.71
N ARG A 365 -1.66 17.87 -11.05
CA ARG A 365 -1.05 18.79 -10.05
C ARG A 365 -2.11 19.43 -9.15
N ARG A 366 -3.24 19.86 -9.73
CA ARG A 366 -4.38 20.43 -8.99
C ARG A 366 -5.03 19.42 -8.05
N ILE A 367 -5.15 18.15 -8.45
CA ILE A 367 -5.66 17.08 -7.58
C ILE A 367 -4.76 16.90 -6.35
N ILE A 368 -3.43 16.87 -6.56
CA ILE A 368 -2.47 16.77 -5.44
C ILE A 368 -2.53 18.00 -4.55
N ALA A 369 -2.56 19.21 -5.12
CA ALA A 369 -2.70 20.45 -4.37
C ALA A 369 -4.01 20.50 -3.55
N ALA A 370 -5.14 20.02 -4.10
CA ALA A 370 -6.41 19.96 -3.38
C ALA A 370 -6.37 19.00 -2.19
N LYS A 371 -5.72 17.83 -2.34
CA LYS A 371 -5.49 16.90 -1.22
C LYS A 371 -4.62 17.54 -0.14
N GLN A 372 -3.57 18.25 -0.55
CA GLN A 372 -2.68 18.94 0.38
C GLN A 372 -3.40 20.08 1.12
N GLN A 373 -4.22 20.85 0.41
CA GLN A 373 -5.05 21.89 1.02
C GLN A 373 -6.05 21.30 2.01
N PHE A 374 -6.67 20.17 1.69
CA PHE A 374 -7.53 19.46 2.64
C PHE A 374 -6.75 19.08 3.91
N ASN A 375 -5.53 18.56 3.78
CA ASN A 375 -4.70 18.19 4.92
C ASN A 375 -4.32 19.39 5.78
N LEU A 376 -3.91 20.51 5.18
CA LEU A 376 -3.65 21.76 5.89
C LEU A 376 -4.86 22.20 6.72
N LEU A 377 -6.06 22.14 6.13
CA LEU A 377 -7.31 22.45 6.82
C LEU A 377 -7.65 21.43 7.92
N ALA A 378 -7.18 20.19 7.79
CA ALA A 378 -7.33 19.14 8.78
C ALA A 378 -6.25 19.16 9.89
N GLY A 379 -5.32 20.12 9.84
CA GLY A 379 -4.28 20.32 10.86
C GLY A 379 -2.95 19.62 10.57
N TRP A 380 -2.73 19.13 9.35
CA TRP A 380 -1.40 18.70 8.91
C TRP A 380 -0.42 19.88 8.91
N THR A 381 0.82 19.60 9.28
CA THR A 381 1.92 20.57 9.23
C THR A 381 3.11 20.02 8.43
N PRO A 382 3.94 20.89 7.81
CA PRO A 382 5.12 20.47 7.04
C PRO A 382 6.09 19.57 7.81
N GLU A 383 6.14 19.65 9.14
CA GLU A 383 6.99 18.80 9.99
C GLU A 383 6.58 17.32 9.95
N GLU A 384 5.35 17.00 9.52
CA GLU A 384 4.92 15.61 9.30
C GLU A 384 5.43 15.02 7.97
N ASP A 385 6.08 15.81 7.10
CA ASP A 385 6.76 15.32 5.90
C ASP A 385 8.16 14.75 6.24
N THR A 386 8.16 13.67 7.03
CA THR A 386 9.38 13.02 7.50
C THR A 386 9.20 11.49 7.59
N LEU A 387 10.25 10.80 8.06
CA LEU A 387 10.25 9.38 8.40
C LEU A 387 10.59 9.20 9.89
N PRO A 388 10.24 8.05 10.49
CA PRO A 388 10.72 7.67 11.82
C PRO A 388 12.26 7.70 11.91
N GLU A 389 12.80 8.14 13.05
CA GLU A 389 14.24 8.34 13.28
C GLU A 389 15.12 7.13 12.93
N ARG A 390 14.60 5.90 13.11
CA ARG A 390 15.26 4.66 12.66
C ARG A 390 15.79 4.74 11.23
N PHE A 391 15.03 5.36 10.32
CA PHE A 391 15.40 5.44 8.92
C PHE A 391 16.43 6.53 8.62
N LEU A 392 16.56 7.51 9.51
CA LEU A 392 17.34 8.72 9.30
C LEU A 392 18.69 8.70 10.03
N ASP A 393 18.78 7.94 11.12
CA ASP A 393 19.97 7.94 11.98
C ASP A 393 20.66 6.57 12.07
N THR A 394 20.02 5.50 11.57
CA THR A 394 20.57 4.14 11.63
C THR A 394 20.78 3.56 10.22
N PRO A 395 22.05 3.33 9.81
CA PRO A 395 22.35 2.63 8.55
C PRO A 395 21.66 1.28 8.46
N LEU A 396 21.30 0.85 7.25
CA LEU A 396 20.68 -0.45 7.05
C LEU A 396 21.68 -1.58 7.35
N PRO A 397 21.41 -2.48 8.31
CA PRO A 397 22.30 -3.60 8.57
C PRO A 397 22.46 -4.49 7.34
N GLY A 398 23.69 -4.74 6.93
CA GLY A 398 24.02 -5.54 5.73
C GLY A 398 24.16 -4.73 4.44
N ASP A 399 23.83 -3.44 4.44
CA ASP A 399 24.11 -2.53 3.32
C ASP A 399 24.57 -1.16 3.87
N PRO A 400 25.85 -1.02 4.27
CA PRO A 400 26.35 0.20 4.89
C PRO A 400 26.38 1.42 3.96
N THR A 401 26.13 1.22 2.66
CA THR A 401 26.01 2.30 1.68
C THR A 401 24.60 2.88 1.62
N ALA A 402 23.59 2.16 2.12
CA ALA A 402 22.21 2.63 2.21
C ALA A 402 22.03 3.51 3.47
N VAL A 403 22.48 4.77 3.37
CA VAL A 403 22.38 5.77 4.44
C VAL A 403 21.48 6.91 3.96
N LEU A 404 20.31 7.03 4.58
CA LEU A 404 19.41 8.16 4.42
C LEU A 404 19.53 9.01 5.69
N THR A 405 19.83 10.29 5.57
CA THR A 405 19.97 11.20 6.73
C THR A 405 18.80 12.16 6.83
N SER A 406 18.55 12.68 8.04
CA SER A 406 17.58 13.76 8.27
C SER A 406 17.85 14.98 7.39
N ASP A 407 19.12 15.34 7.17
CA ASP A 407 19.49 16.48 6.31
C ASP A 407 19.19 16.21 4.84
N ASN A 408 19.51 15.01 4.35
CA ASN A 408 19.22 14.64 2.97
C ASN A 408 17.71 14.59 2.72
N LEU A 409 16.92 13.94 3.59
CA LEU A 409 15.47 13.91 3.43
C LEU A 409 14.86 15.31 3.46
N ARG A 410 15.27 16.18 4.39
CA ARG A 410 14.79 17.57 4.45
C ARG A 410 15.10 18.35 3.18
N ALA A 411 16.29 18.17 2.60
CA ALA A 411 16.64 18.81 1.33
C ALA A 411 15.74 18.33 0.17
N LEU A 412 15.45 17.03 0.10
CA LEU A 412 14.55 16.45 -0.90
C LEU A 412 13.11 16.94 -0.74
N VAL A 413 12.60 17.02 0.49
CA VAL A 413 11.25 17.52 0.81
C VAL A 413 11.12 19.00 0.46
N ALA A 414 12.11 19.82 0.83
CA ALA A 414 12.11 21.24 0.49
C ALA A 414 12.11 21.47 -1.03
N GLU A 415 12.90 20.70 -1.76
CA GLU A 415 12.91 20.73 -3.22
C GLU A 415 11.58 20.25 -3.82
N TYR A 416 10.95 19.23 -3.22
CA TYR A 416 9.62 18.77 -3.63
C TYR A 416 8.58 19.89 -3.48
N HIS A 417 8.52 20.56 -2.32
CA HIS A 417 7.61 21.70 -2.12
C HIS A 417 7.92 22.85 -3.09
N ARG A 418 9.20 23.16 -3.34
CA ARG A 418 9.63 24.17 -4.31
C ARG A 418 9.12 23.86 -5.72
N GLN A 419 9.30 22.63 -6.21
CA GLN A 419 8.81 22.21 -7.53
C GLN A 419 7.27 22.09 -7.61
N ARG A 420 6.61 21.83 -6.47
CA ARG A 420 5.15 21.89 -6.37
C ARG A 420 4.63 23.33 -6.36
N GLY A 421 5.48 24.33 -6.16
CA GLY A 421 5.10 25.73 -6.04
C GLY A 421 4.40 26.02 -4.70
N TRP A 422 4.67 25.20 -3.68
CA TRP A 422 4.13 25.38 -2.35
C TRP A 422 5.11 26.22 -1.55
N THR A 423 4.67 27.40 -1.11
CA THR A 423 5.46 28.24 -0.22
C THR A 423 5.25 27.78 1.22
N THR A 424 6.33 27.66 1.97
CA THR A 424 6.28 27.77 3.44
C THR A 424 5.99 29.25 3.74
N SER A 425 4.73 29.67 3.62
CA SER A 425 4.34 31.01 4.05
C SER A 425 3.97 30.93 5.53
N ASP A 426 4.75 31.71 6.31
CA ASP A 426 4.73 31.98 7.76
C ASP A 426 3.45 31.68 8.55
#